data_AF-A0A1Z4GB86-F1
#
_entry.id   AF-A0A1Z4GB86-F1
#
_cell.length_a   1.000
_cell.length_b   1.000
_cell.length_c   1.000
_cell.angle_alpha   90.00
_cell.angle_beta   90.00
_cell.angle_gamma   90.00
#
_symmetry.space_group_name_H-M   'P 1'
#
loop_
_entity.id
_entity.type
_entity.pdbx_description
1 polymer ?
#
loop_
_entity_poly.entity_id
_entity_poly.type
_entity_poly.pdbx_seq_one_letter_code
_entity_poly.pdbx_strand_id
1 'polypeptide(L)'
;MKAESVRTTLAIPRELLEATDQAVLEGKARSRNDFMVQAIRRELAAQKRAAIDDALAEMASDNDYQADVLKLETEFAAAQWEAFLLEESL
;
A
#
# COMPACT_ATOMS: atom_id res chain seq x y z
N MET A 1 3.19 19.56 -12.12
CA MET A 1 4.59 19.89 -11.79
C MET A 1 5.47 18.81 -12.41
N LYS A 2 6.51 19.17 -13.18
CA LYS A 2 7.48 18.16 -13.66
C LYS A 2 8.20 17.62 -12.43
N ALA A 3 8.10 16.31 -12.19
CA ALA A 3 8.88 15.67 -11.14
C ALA A 3 10.37 15.90 -11.45
N GLU A 4 11.08 16.54 -10.53
CA GLU A 4 12.51 16.73 -10.63
C GLU A 4 13.18 15.36 -10.53
N SER A 5 14.00 15.00 -11.53
CA SER A 5 14.67 13.71 -11.61
C SER A 5 16.16 13.87 -11.42
N VAL A 6 16.73 13.17 -10.46
CA VAL A 6 18.18 13.13 -10.24
C VAL A 6 18.77 11.93 -10.99
N ARG A 7 19.86 12.15 -11.73
CA ARG A 7 20.60 11.06 -12.38
C ARG A 7 21.56 10.43 -11.37
N THR A 8 21.39 9.14 -11.16
CA THR A 8 22.22 8.34 -10.27
C THR A 8 22.67 7.07 -11.00
N THR A 9 23.89 6.64 -10.76
CA THR A 9 24.41 5.36 -11.27
C THR A 9 24.32 4.32 -10.17
N LEU A 10 23.68 3.19 -10.46
CA LEU A 10 23.49 2.07 -9.53
C LEU A 10 24.08 0.80 -10.13
N ALA A 11 24.74 0.00 -9.31
CA ALA A 11 25.14 -1.34 -9.69
C ALA A 11 23.93 -2.26 -9.56
N ILE A 12 23.55 -2.90 -10.67
CA ILE A 12 22.48 -3.90 -10.71
C ILE A 12 23.05 -5.21 -11.24
N PRO A 13 22.62 -6.36 -10.70
CA PRO A 13 22.94 -7.65 -11.26
C PRO A 13 22.54 -7.75 -12.74
N ARG A 14 23.33 -8.48 -13.53
CA ARG A 14 23.14 -8.60 -14.98
C ARG A 14 21.77 -9.19 -15.31
N GLU A 15 21.40 -10.23 -14.59
CA GLU A 15 20.14 -10.94 -14.75
C GLU A 15 18.92 -10.03 -14.53
N LEU A 16 19.01 -9.07 -13.60
CA LEU A 16 17.93 -8.11 -13.36
C LEU A 16 17.84 -7.05 -14.46
N LEU A 17 18.98 -6.61 -15.00
CA LEU A 17 18.99 -5.73 -16.16
C LEU A 17 18.36 -6.40 -17.38
N GLU A 18 18.73 -7.65 -17.64
CA GLU A 18 18.19 -8.45 -18.75
C GLU A 18 16.68 -8.68 -18.61
N ALA A 19 16.21 -9.03 -17.40
CA ALA A 19 14.78 -9.18 -17.13
C ALA A 19 14.01 -7.85 -17.29
N THR A 20 14.62 -6.73 -16.89
CA THR A 20 14.04 -5.39 -17.08
C THR A 20 13.92 -5.04 -18.56
N ASP A 21 14.95 -5.37 -19.34
CA ASP A 21 14.95 -5.16 -20.80
C ASP A 21 13.83 -5.93 -21.47
N GLN A 22 13.68 -7.19 -21.10
CA GLN A 22 12.60 -8.03 -21.60
C GLN A 22 11.22 -7.45 -21.23
N ALA A 23 11.04 -6.96 -20.01
CA ALA A 23 9.78 -6.34 -19.60
C ALA A 23 9.46 -5.06 -20.40
N VAL A 24 10.46 -4.28 -20.77
CA VAL A 24 10.29 -3.10 -21.64
C VAL A 24 9.93 -3.53 -23.06
N LEU A 25 10.59 -4.56 -23.61
CA LEU A 25 10.27 -5.12 -24.93
C LEU A 25 8.84 -5.67 -25.00
N GLU A 26 8.36 -6.28 -23.92
CA GLU A 26 6.99 -6.76 -23.78
C GLU A 26 5.95 -5.65 -23.56
N GLY A 27 6.39 -4.38 -23.50
CA GLY A 27 5.50 -3.22 -23.33
C GLY A 27 4.97 -3.04 -21.90
N LYS A 28 5.52 -3.77 -20.91
CA LYS A 28 5.13 -3.64 -19.49
C LYS A 28 5.60 -2.31 -18.89
N ALA A 29 6.60 -1.67 -19.49
CA ALA A 29 7.08 -0.35 -19.13
C ALA A 29 7.58 0.41 -20.36
N ARG A 30 7.57 1.75 -20.30
CA ARG A 30 7.98 2.61 -21.42
C ARG A 30 9.49 2.71 -21.58
N SER A 31 10.24 2.45 -20.52
CA SER A 31 11.70 2.47 -20.48
C SER A 31 12.20 1.74 -19.23
N ARG A 32 13.50 1.42 -19.19
CA ARG A 32 14.15 0.88 -17.98
C ARG A 32 13.93 1.78 -16.77
N ASN A 33 14.08 3.10 -16.95
CA ASN A 33 13.87 4.06 -15.88
C ASN A 33 12.42 4.06 -15.38
N ASP A 34 11.44 4.00 -16.29
CA ASP A 34 10.03 3.89 -15.93
C ASP A 34 9.74 2.61 -15.13
N PHE A 35 10.29 1.47 -15.57
CA PHE A 35 10.19 0.21 -14.84
C PHE A 35 10.79 0.31 -13.43
N MET A 36 12.00 0.87 -13.31
CA MET A 36 12.66 1.05 -12.02
C MET A 36 11.89 2.00 -11.09
N VAL A 37 11.36 3.11 -11.61
CA VAL A 37 10.53 4.04 -10.83
C VAL A 37 9.26 3.34 -10.31
N GLN A 38 8.60 2.54 -11.14
CA GLN A 38 7.43 1.76 -10.73
C GLN A 38 7.78 0.74 -9.65
N ALA A 39 8.88 0.00 -9.81
CA ALA A 39 9.35 -0.98 -8.84
C ALA A 39 9.67 -0.34 -7.48
N ILE A 40 10.45 0.75 -7.48
CA ILE A 40 10.82 1.47 -6.26
C ILE A 40 9.58 2.03 -5.56
N ARG A 41 8.62 2.60 -6.29
CA ARG A 41 7.37 3.10 -5.69
C ARG A 41 6.56 1.99 -5.03
N ARG A 42 6.45 0.83 -5.67
CA ARG A 42 5.73 -0.33 -5.10
C ARG A 42 6.41 -0.81 -3.83
N GLU A 43 7.72 -0.95 -3.84
CA GLU A 43 8.50 -1.38 -2.69
C GLU A 43 8.36 -0.40 -1.51
N LEU A 44 8.50 0.91 -1.75
CA LEU A 44 8.32 1.92 -0.70
C LEU A 44 6.90 1.95 -0.14
N ALA A 45 5.89 1.74 -0.99
CA ALA A 45 4.50 1.66 -0.55
C ALA A 45 4.26 0.41 0.31
N ALA A 46 4.84 -0.74 -0.06
CA ALA A 46 4.75 -1.98 0.71
C ALA A 46 5.43 -1.83 2.08
N GLN A 47 6.63 -1.24 2.13
CA GLN A 47 7.32 -0.96 3.40
C GLN A 47 6.54 0.01 4.28
N LYS A 48 5.96 1.07 3.69
CA LYS A 48 5.11 2.00 4.44
C LYS A 48 3.89 1.28 5.01
N ARG A 49 3.29 0.35 4.26
CA ARG A 49 2.15 -0.41 4.74
C ARG A 49 2.54 -1.36 5.87
N ALA A 50 3.64 -2.09 5.70
CA ALA A 50 4.18 -2.97 6.74
C ALA A 50 4.48 -2.19 8.04
N ALA A 51 5.08 -1.00 7.96
CA ALA A 51 5.34 -0.17 9.13
C ALA A 51 4.06 0.29 9.85
N ILE A 52 2.98 0.55 9.10
CA ILE A 52 1.66 0.85 9.68
C ILE A 52 1.10 -0.39 10.37
N ASP A 53 1.15 -1.54 9.69
CA ASP A 53 0.63 -2.79 10.23
C ASP A 53 1.40 -3.19 11.51
N ASP A 54 2.72 -3.02 11.53
CA ASP A 54 3.58 -3.25 12.71
C ASP A 54 3.23 -2.30 13.87
N ALA A 55 3.03 -1.01 13.58
CA ALA A 55 2.66 -0.02 14.60
C ALA A 55 1.27 -0.28 15.19
N LEU A 56 0.36 -0.88 14.41
CA LEU A 56 -0.98 -1.25 14.86
C LEU A 56 -1.03 -2.66 15.47
N ALA A 57 -0.02 -3.49 15.28
CA ALA A 57 0.02 -4.86 15.80
C ALA A 57 -0.05 -4.89 17.33
N GLU A 58 0.56 -3.92 18.01
CA GLU A 58 0.49 -3.80 19.47
C GLU A 58 -0.96 -3.58 19.95
N MET A 59 -1.73 -2.74 19.25
CA MET A 59 -3.15 -2.51 19.56
C MET A 59 -4.01 -3.76 19.35
N ALA A 60 -3.66 -4.60 18.37
CA ALA A 60 -4.35 -5.87 18.14
C ALA A 60 -4.12 -6.88 19.28
N SER A 61 -3.12 -6.69 20.13
CA SER A 61 -2.86 -7.53 21.30
C SER A 61 -3.29 -6.92 22.64
N ASP A 62 -3.77 -5.67 22.61
CA ASP A 62 -4.25 -4.96 23.79
C ASP A 62 -5.71 -5.34 24.09
N ASN A 63 -5.89 -6.20 25.10
CA ASN A 63 -7.21 -6.73 25.48
C ASN A 63 -8.15 -5.64 26.04
N ASP A 64 -7.61 -4.62 26.71
CA ASP A 64 -8.42 -3.54 27.27
C ASP A 64 -8.94 -2.66 26.13
N TYR A 65 -8.07 -2.33 25.17
CA TYR A 65 -8.46 -1.65 23.94
C TYR A 65 -9.51 -2.45 23.15
N GLN A 66 -9.34 -3.77 23.00
CA GLN A 66 -10.33 -4.61 22.32
C GLN A 66 -11.69 -4.63 23.02
N ALA A 67 -11.71 -4.69 24.36
CA ALA A 67 -12.94 -4.67 25.14
C ALA A 67 -13.70 -3.34 24.95
N ASP A 68 -12.97 -2.22 24.95
CA ASP A 68 -13.55 -0.90 24.70
C ASP A 68 -14.09 -0.77 23.26
N VAL A 69 -13.36 -1.28 22.26
CA VAL A 69 -13.85 -1.31 20.87
C VAL A 69 -15.12 -2.15 20.75
N LEU A 70 -15.17 -3.33 21.33
CA LEU A 70 -16.36 -4.19 21.30
C LEU A 70 -17.58 -3.52 21.95
N LYS A 71 -17.36 -2.81 23.05
CA LYS A 71 -18.40 -2.04 23.72
C LYS A 71 -18.92 -0.92 22.81
N LEU A 72 -18.02 -0.17 22.18
CA LEU A 72 -18.36 0.87 21.23
C LEU A 72 -19.16 0.31 20.02
N GLU A 73 -18.67 -0.76 19.39
CA GLU A 73 -19.38 -1.40 18.27
C GLU A 73 -20.78 -1.87 18.67
N THR A 74 -20.94 -2.40 19.89
CA THR A 74 -22.25 -2.80 20.42
C THR A 74 -23.19 -1.59 20.58
N GLU A 75 -22.69 -0.48 21.11
CA GLU A 75 -23.45 0.75 21.29
C GLU A 75 -23.87 1.39 19.94
N PHE A 76 -23.05 1.24 18.90
CA PHE A 76 -23.29 1.85 17.58
C PHE A 76 -23.94 0.93 16.54
N ALA A 77 -24.08 -0.38 16.81
CA ALA A 77 -24.61 -1.36 15.85
C ALA A 77 -25.97 -0.97 15.24
N ALA A 78 -26.89 -0.43 16.06
CA ALA A 78 -28.20 0.01 15.57
C ALA A 78 -28.09 1.18 14.58
N ALA A 79 -27.26 2.18 14.90
CA ALA A 79 -27.04 3.34 14.04
C ALA A 79 -26.33 2.97 12.73
N GLN A 80 -25.38 2.03 12.77
CA GLN A 80 -24.71 1.50 11.57
C GLN A 80 -25.71 0.78 10.64
N TRP A 81 -26.64 0.00 11.20
CA TRP A 81 -27.68 -0.70 10.43
C TRP A 81 -28.66 0.27 9.77
N GLU A 82 -29.10 1.30 10.51
CA GLU A 82 -29.96 2.36 9.97
C GLU A 82 -29.27 3.13 8.84
N ALA A 83 -27.98 3.46 9.01
CA ALA A 83 -27.18 4.14 7.99
C ALA A 83 -27.02 3.30 6.71
N PHE A 84 -26.76 2.00 6.84
CA PHE A 84 -26.67 1.08 5.71
C PHE A 84 -27.95 1.04 4.88
N LEU A 85 -29.12 0.94 5.53
CA LEU A 85 -30.43 0.94 4.86
C LEU A 85 -30.72 2.25 4.12
N LEU A 86 -30.29 3.38 4.69
CA LEU A 86 -30.45 4.69 4.06
C LEU A 86 -29.59 4.82 2.79
N GLU A 87 -28.38 4.25 2.78
CA GLU A 87 -27.49 4.28 1.61
C GLU A 87 -27.97 3.39 0.46
N GLU A 88 -28.57 2.23 0.74
CA GLU A 88 -29.19 1.36 -0.30
C GLU A 88 -30.51 1.90 -0.87
N SER A 89 -31.11 2.92 -0.24
CA SER A 89 -32.37 3.52 -0.66
C SER A 89 -32.23 4.71 -1.63
N LEU A 90 -30.99 5.06 -2.00
CA LEU A 90 -30.60 6.14 -2.94
C LEU A 90 -30.25 5.59 -4.32
#